data_AF-A0A1P8KJ58-F1
#
_entry.id   AF-A0A1P8KJ58-F1
#
_cell.length_a   1.000
_cell.length_b   1.000
_cell.length_c   1.000
_cell.angle_alpha   90.00
_cell.angle_beta   90.00
_cell.angle_gamma   90.00
#
_symmetry.space_group_name_H-M   'P 1'
#
loop_
_entity.id
_entity.type
_entity.pdbx_description
1 polymer ?
#
loop_
_entity_poly.entity_id
_entity_poly.type
_entity_poly.pdbx_seq_one_letter_code
_entity_poly.pdbx_strand_id
1 'polypeptide(L)'
;MLTELMNTVIGAKIAAEEKMKTDLKALKKDGKMKKCDFKKHIKEIEKKGKKEHKELKKHVRSMMKEIINELGLATKKDLKRLEQELKKK
;
A
#
# COMPACT_ATOMS: atom_id res chain seq x y z
N MET A 1 -14.39 1.28 -9.90
CA MET A 1 -13.01 1.81 -10.08
C MET A 1 -12.11 1.65 -8.84
N LEU A 2 -12.24 2.43 -7.75
CA LEU A 2 -11.32 2.30 -6.60
C LEU A 2 -11.38 0.92 -5.92
N THR A 3 -12.58 0.37 -5.78
CA THR A 3 -12.83 -0.96 -5.21
C THR A 3 -12.24 -2.07 -6.08
N GLU A 4 -12.33 -1.95 -7.40
CA GLU A 4 -11.73 -2.91 -8.34
C GLU A 4 -10.21 -2.89 -8.24
N LEU A 5 -9.61 -1.69 -8.14
CA LEU A 5 -8.17 -1.53 -7.98
C LEU A 5 -7.68 -2.15 -6.66
N MET A 6 -8.45 -2.00 -5.57
CA MET A 6 -8.16 -2.70 -4.30
C MET A 6 -8.24 -4.22 -4.45
N ASN A 7 -9.28 -4.73 -5.11
CA ASN A 7 -9.44 -6.17 -5.34
C ASN A 7 -8.32 -6.75 -6.21
N THR A 8 -7.88 -6.03 -7.24
CA THR A 8 -6.72 -6.42 -8.08
C THR A 8 -5.44 -6.48 -7.27
N VAL A 9 -5.17 -5.49 -6.41
CA VAL A 9 -3.97 -5.49 -5.54
C VAL A 9 -4.00 -6.69 -4.58
N ILE A 10 -5.16 -7.00 -4.00
CA ILE A 10 -5.33 -8.16 -3.10
C ILE A 10 -5.12 -9.46 -3.87
N GLY A 11 -5.74 -9.62 -5.04
CA GLY A 11 -5.59 -10.81 -5.87
C GLY A 11 -4.15 -11.03 -6.36
N ALA A 12 -3.47 -9.97 -6.80
CA ALA A 12 -2.08 -10.03 -7.23
C ALA A 12 -1.14 -10.47 -6.08
N LYS A 13 -1.41 -10.00 -4.85
CA LYS A 13 -0.66 -10.44 -3.67
C LYS A 13 -0.86 -11.93 -3.39
N ILE A 14 -2.10 -12.41 -3.42
CA ILE A 14 -2.41 -13.83 -3.17
C ILE A 14 -1.72 -14.72 -4.21
N ALA A 15 -1.82 -14.37 -5.49
CA ALA A 15 -1.18 -15.11 -6.58
C ALA A 15 0.36 -15.16 -6.44
N ALA A 16 0.98 -14.04 -6.01
CA ALA A 16 2.41 -14.00 -5.75
C ALA A 16 2.82 -14.93 -4.59
N GLU A 17 2.05 -14.96 -3.50
CA GLU A 17 2.30 -15.86 -2.37
C GLU A 17 2.15 -17.34 -2.75
N GLU A 18 1.16 -17.68 -3.56
CA GLU A 18 0.94 -19.04 -4.06
C GLU A 18 2.08 -19.52 -4.96
N LYS A 19 2.54 -18.67 -5.88
CA LYS A 19 3.67 -18.98 -6.76
C LYS A 19 4.94 -19.19 -5.95
N MET A 20 5.22 -18.31 -4.97
CA MET A 20 6.36 -18.47 -4.07
C MET A 20 6.31 -19.77 -3.25
N LYS A 21 5.14 -20.16 -2.73
CA LYS A 21 4.97 -21.44 -2.01
C LYS A 21 5.18 -22.64 -2.94
N THR A 22 4.74 -22.54 -4.19
CA THR A 22 4.85 -23.61 -5.19
C THR A 22 6.31 -23.80 -5.61
N ASP A 23 7.00 -22.72 -5.92
CA ASP A 23 8.43 -22.73 -6.27
C ASP A 23 9.27 -23.28 -5.11
N LEU A 24 8.96 -22.89 -3.87
CA LEU A 24 9.60 -23.44 -2.67
C LEU A 24 9.36 -24.95 -2.48
N LYS A 25 8.16 -25.45 -2.83
CA LYS A 25 7.86 -26.89 -2.77
C LYS A 25 8.60 -27.66 -3.87
N ALA A 26 8.63 -27.13 -5.10
CA ALA A 26 9.36 -27.71 -6.22
C ALA A 26 10.87 -27.81 -5.93
N LEU A 27 11.47 -26.71 -5.45
CA LEU A 27 12.89 -26.65 -5.09
C LEU A 27 13.27 -27.57 -3.92
N LYS A 28 12.36 -27.83 -2.98
CA LYS A 28 12.56 -28.83 -1.92
C LYS A 28 12.49 -30.27 -2.45
N LYS A 29 11.64 -30.52 -3.45
CA LYS A 29 11.43 -31.85 -4.04
C LYS A 29 12.62 -32.27 -4.92
N ASP A 30 13.22 -31.31 -5.63
CA ASP A 30 14.37 -31.55 -6.52
C ASP A 30 15.72 -31.57 -5.79
N GLY A 31 15.77 -31.34 -4.47
CA GLY A 31 17.01 -31.37 -3.68
C GLY A 31 18.05 -30.28 -4.03
N LYS A 32 17.75 -29.41 -5.01
CA LYS A 32 18.72 -28.49 -5.65
C LYS A 32 18.90 -27.12 -5.01
N MET A 33 18.26 -26.77 -3.88
CA MET A 33 18.53 -25.49 -3.18
C MET A 33 18.45 -25.54 -1.64
N LYS A 34 19.36 -24.79 -1.00
CA LYS A 34 19.36 -24.52 0.45
C LYS A 34 18.25 -23.50 0.78
N LYS A 35 17.29 -23.87 1.65
CA LYS A 35 16.18 -23.00 2.15
C LYS A 35 16.60 -21.60 2.64
N CYS A 36 17.88 -21.38 2.92
CA CYS A 36 18.45 -20.12 3.41
C CYS A 36 18.46 -19.00 2.37
N ASP A 37 18.77 -19.26 1.10
CA ASP A 37 18.92 -18.18 0.11
C ASP A 37 17.58 -17.60 -0.32
N PHE A 38 16.56 -18.45 -0.46
CA PHE A 38 15.19 -18.01 -0.75
C PHE A 38 14.61 -17.17 0.40
N LYS A 39 14.86 -17.55 1.66
CA LYS A 39 14.45 -16.74 2.83
C LYS A 39 15.12 -15.37 2.87
N LYS A 40 16.39 -15.27 2.46
CA LYS A 40 17.09 -13.98 2.35
C LYS A 40 16.48 -13.11 1.25
N HIS A 41 16.21 -13.69 0.08
CA HIS A 41 15.55 -12.98 -1.03
C HIS A 41 14.17 -12.43 -0.65
N ILE A 42 13.35 -13.24 0.05
CA ILE A 42 12.03 -12.79 0.55
C ILE A 42 12.18 -11.63 1.54
N LYS A 43 13.13 -11.72 2.49
CA LYS A 43 13.39 -10.62 3.43
C LYS A 43 13.83 -9.34 2.71
N GLU A 44 14.60 -9.43 1.64
CA GLU A 44 14.98 -8.26 0.84
C GLU A 44 13.79 -7.67 0.09
N ILE A 45 12.91 -8.49 -0.47
CA ILE A 45 11.66 -8.06 -1.11
C ILE A 45 10.74 -7.38 -0.09
N GLU A 46 10.57 -7.95 1.10
CA GLU A 46 9.79 -7.33 2.19
C GLU A 46 10.38 -5.97 2.59
N LYS A 47 11.71 -5.87 2.68
CA LYS A 47 12.39 -4.62 3.07
C LYS A 47 12.23 -3.54 2.00
N LYS A 48 12.34 -3.90 0.71
CA LYS A 48 12.04 -3.02 -0.43
C LYS A 48 10.57 -2.58 -0.42
N GLY A 49 9.64 -3.52 -0.25
CA GLY A 49 8.20 -3.24 -0.19
C GLY A 49 7.82 -2.31 0.96
N LYS A 50 8.45 -2.43 2.13
CA LYS A 50 8.25 -1.48 3.25
C LYS A 50 8.69 -0.06 2.91
N LYS A 51 9.79 0.10 2.17
CA LYS A 51 10.30 1.41 1.74
C LYS A 51 9.34 2.04 0.70
N GLU A 52 8.95 1.27 -0.30
CA GLU A 52 7.99 1.71 -1.32
C GLU A 52 6.62 2.04 -0.73
N HIS A 53 6.13 1.26 0.24
CA HIS A 53 4.85 1.54 0.91
C HIS A 53 4.86 2.92 1.62
N LYS A 54 5.99 3.30 2.22
CA LYS A 54 6.12 4.61 2.88
C LYS A 54 6.05 5.77 1.88
N GLU A 55 6.71 5.63 0.74
CA GLU A 55 6.67 6.64 -0.33
C GLU A 55 5.32 6.68 -1.03
N LEU A 56 4.72 5.52 -1.32
CA LEU A 56 3.35 5.43 -1.85
C LEU A 56 2.34 6.13 -0.94
N LYS A 57 2.43 5.91 0.38
CA LYS A 57 1.54 6.56 1.36
C LYS A 57 1.71 8.09 1.35
N LYS A 58 2.92 8.60 1.13
CA LYS A 58 3.14 10.05 0.98
C LYS A 58 2.50 10.56 -0.31
N HIS A 59 2.74 9.90 -1.44
CA HIS A 59 2.13 10.29 -2.72
C HIS A 59 0.61 10.29 -2.67
N VAL A 60 -0.01 9.23 -2.12
CA VAL A 60 -1.47 9.16 -1.95
C VAL A 60 -1.99 10.30 -1.07
N ARG A 61 -1.28 10.64 0.01
CA ARG A 61 -1.65 11.80 0.85
C ARG A 61 -1.48 13.14 0.13
N SER A 62 -0.49 13.28 -0.75
CA SER A 62 -0.31 14.49 -1.56
C SER A 62 -1.45 14.63 -2.57
N MET A 63 -1.70 13.59 -3.36
CA MET A 63 -2.79 13.56 -4.33
C MET A 63 -4.14 13.86 -3.69
N MET A 64 -4.43 13.27 -2.52
CA MET A 64 -5.67 13.59 -1.77
C MET A 64 -5.75 15.06 -1.37
N LYS A 65 -4.64 15.68 -0.93
CA LYS A 65 -4.62 17.11 -0.59
C LYS A 65 -4.79 17.99 -1.83
N GLU A 66 -4.15 17.63 -2.93
CA GLU A 66 -4.28 18.32 -4.22
C GLU A 66 -5.74 18.28 -4.68
N ILE A 67 -6.36 17.10 -4.69
CA ILE A 67 -7.79 16.94 -5.05
C ILE A 67 -8.70 17.76 -4.13
N ILE A 68 -8.46 17.76 -2.81
CA ILE A 68 -9.24 18.57 -1.85
C ILE A 68 -9.15 20.06 -2.19
N ASN A 69 -7.95 20.54 -2.54
CA ASN A 69 -7.73 21.94 -2.89
C ASN A 69 -8.33 22.30 -4.27
N GLU A 70 -8.12 21.45 -5.27
CA GLU A 70 -8.62 21.64 -6.64
C GLU A 70 -10.15 21.65 -6.69
N LEU A 71 -10.80 20.76 -5.94
CA LEU A 71 -12.26 20.68 -5.87
C LEU A 71 -12.86 21.67 -4.86
N GLY A 72 -12.04 22.47 -4.17
CA GLY A 72 -12.50 23.45 -3.18
C GLY A 72 -13.24 22.82 -1.99
N LEU A 73 -12.89 21.58 -1.62
CA LEU A 73 -13.59 20.86 -0.56
C LEU A 73 -13.22 21.43 0.82
N ALA A 74 -14.23 21.88 1.56
CA ALA A 74 -14.03 22.38 2.92
C ALA A 74 -13.54 21.25 3.85
N THR A 75 -12.41 21.49 4.52
CA THR A 75 -11.89 20.54 5.51
C THR A 75 -12.60 20.72 6.85
N LYS A 76 -12.47 19.72 7.74
CA LYS A 76 -12.98 19.85 9.12
C LYS A 76 -12.41 21.06 9.88
N LYS A 77 -11.21 21.52 9.52
CA LYS A 77 -10.63 22.73 10.12
C LYS A 77 -11.38 23.97 9.66
N ASP A 78 -11.71 24.02 8.38
CA ASP A 78 -12.45 25.13 7.77
C ASP A 78 -13.86 25.21 8.37
N LEU A 79 -14.53 24.05 8.55
CA LEU A 79 -15.83 23.97 9.23
C LEU A 79 -15.76 24.46 10.68
N LYS A 80 -14.73 24.07 11.44
CA LYS A 80 -14.54 24.56 12.82
C LYS A 80 -14.28 26.07 12.87
N ARG A 81 -13.51 26.61 11.91
CA ARG A 81 -13.26 28.05 11.83
C ARG A 81 -14.57 28.79 11.55
N LEU A 82 -15.37 28.27 10.63
CA LEU A 82 -16.70 28.80 10.31
C LEU A 82 -17.63 28.79 11.53
N GLU A 83 -17.69 27.68 12.28
CA GLU A 83 -18.49 27.60 13.52
C GLU A 83 -18.07 28.63 14.57
N GLN A 84 -16.76 28.89 14.72
CA GLN A 84 -16.26 29.88 15.67
C GLN A 84 -16.56 31.31 15.22
N GLU A 85 -16.44 31.61 13.92
CA GLU A 85 -16.81 32.91 13.35
C GLU A 85 -18.32 33.19 13.51
N LEU A 86 -19.16 32.17 13.31
CA LEU A 86 -20.61 32.27 13.51
C LEU A 86 -21.00 32.49 14.98
N LYS A 87 -20.27 31.90 15.94
CA LYS A 87 -20.51 32.10 17.38
C LYS A 87 -20.03 33.46 17.93
N LYS A 88 -19.17 34.15 17.18
CA LYS A 88 -18.66 35.49 17.53
C LYS A 88 -19.53 36.62 16.96
N LYS A 89 -20.46 36.29 16.07
CA LYS A 89 -21.51 37.17 15.56
C LYS A 89 -22.75 37.06 16.41
#